data_AF-A0A0C4ED03-F1
#
_entry.id   AF-A0A0C4ED03-F1
#
_cell.length_a   1.000
_cell.length_b   1.000
_cell.length_c   1.000
_cell.angle_alpha   90.00
_cell.angle_beta   90.00
_cell.angle_gamma   90.00
#
_symmetry.space_group_name_H-M   'P 1'
#
loop_
_entity.id
_entity.type
_entity.pdbx_description
1 polymer ?
#
loop_
_entity_poly.entity_id
_entity_poly.type
_entity_poly.pdbx_seq_one_letter_code
_entity_poly.pdbx_strand_id
1 'polypeptide(L)'
;MSPHKVDDVDAAPKPSSGRSWMMGAEAFERRMPHHDGIKALWETKWKIPCSKGLYPFHDGHYDDFEPIFAHLIAQEFLKRGWGVVVVEIPGTADCPADSADPDSPDRLWSSLLDWMGAVGFFDMARLMAWGLSSGGYYAVRAAHTHRARLAGCVAQGAGCHYFYDRQWLDRADGHEYPFKLSPAMAMKHGFDSVEAYREGAQKKFSLLETGILDQPSTRLLLVNGTLDGLMPIEDSVMLFEHGSPKEARFFTDALHMGYPKANEAVYPWMESVMASK
;
A
#
# COMPACT_ATOMS: atom_id res chain seq x y z
N MET A 1 20.74 5.43 52.33
CA MET A 1 20.52 4.16 51.62
C MET A 1 19.20 4.26 50.88
N SER A 2 19.15 3.78 49.63
CA SER A 2 17.91 3.54 48.88
C SER A 2 16.93 2.66 49.69
N PRO A 3 15.65 2.52 49.30
CA PRO A 3 15.31 1.68 48.15
C PRO A 3 14.10 2.12 47.31
N HIS A 4 14.07 1.57 46.10
CA HIS A 4 12.91 1.50 45.21
C HIS A 4 11.75 0.72 45.85
N LYS A 5 10.53 1.10 45.47
CA LYS A 5 9.40 0.18 45.34
C LYS A 5 8.72 0.39 44.00
N VAL A 6 8.41 -0.73 43.36
CA VAL A 6 7.51 -0.87 42.22
C VAL A 6 6.16 -1.30 42.80
N ASP A 7 5.08 -0.66 42.38
CA ASP A 7 3.65 -1.05 42.46
C ASP A 7 2.92 -0.10 41.49
N ASP A 8 1.84 -0.38 40.76
CA ASP A 8 1.07 -1.57 40.35
C ASP A 8 0.23 -1.11 39.12
N VAL A 9 -0.23 -2.06 38.31
CA VAL A 9 -1.04 -1.89 37.09
C VAL A 9 -2.54 -1.71 37.43
N ASP A 10 -3.33 -1.12 36.52
CA ASP A 10 -4.80 -1.04 36.52
C ASP A 10 -5.53 -0.07 37.47
N ALA A 11 -5.46 1.25 37.18
CA ALA A 11 -6.43 2.22 37.69
C ALA A 11 -7.06 3.07 36.57
N ALA A 12 -8.40 3.07 36.50
CA ALA A 12 -9.17 3.91 35.58
C ALA A 12 -8.90 5.42 35.82
N PRO A 13 -8.87 6.26 34.77
CA PRO A 13 -8.53 7.67 34.90
C PRO A 13 -9.64 8.43 35.66
N LYS A 14 -9.23 9.24 36.64
CA LYS A 14 -10.14 10.09 37.42
C LYS A 14 -10.65 11.28 36.58
N PRO A 15 -11.91 11.71 36.76
CA PRO A 15 -12.48 12.82 35.99
C PRO A 15 -11.79 14.15 36.32
N SER A 16 -11.45 14.91 35.29
CA SER A 16 -10.76 16.20 35.42
C SER A 16 -11.73 17.31 35.86
N SER A 17 -11.32 18.10 36.85
CA SER A 17 -12.07 19.23 37.38
C SER A 17 -12.00 20.46 36.46
N GLY A 18 -13.14 21.10 36.18
CA GLY A 18 -13.22 22.57 36.28
C GLY A 18 -13.78 23.43 35.13
N ARG A 19 -14.24 22.89 33.99
CA ARG A 19 -14.86 23.74 32.93
C ARG A 19 -16.31 23.35 32.65
N SER A 20 -17.22 24.32 32.72
CA SER A 20 -18.64 24.11 32.38
C SER A 20 -18.87 24.35 30.88
N TRP A 21 -19.36 23.33 30.18
CA TRP A 21 -19.68 23.38 28.74
C TRP A 21 -21.16 23.68 28.53
N MET A 22 -21.50 24.62 27.64
CA MET A 22 -22.91 25.01 27.35
C MET A 22 -23.79 23.83 26.91
N MET A 23 -23.22 22.80 26.28
CA MET A 23 -23.94 21.59 25.86
C MET A 23 -24.27 20.63 27.01
N GLY A 24 -23.85 20.96 28.24
CA GLY A 24 -23.95 20.08 29.41
C GLY A 24 -22.80 19.08 29.47
N ALA A 25 -22.36 18.77 30.69
CA ALA A 25 -21.25 17.84 30.92
C ALA A 25 -21.56 16.43 30.38
N GLU A 26 -22.82 15.99 30.46
CA GLU A 26 -23.23 14.68 29.94
C GLU A 26 -23.02 14.56 28.44
N ALA A 27 -23.44 15.55 27.64
CA ALA A 27 -23.23 15.52 26.19
C ALA A 27 -21.77 15.71 25.81
N PHE A 28 -21.02 16.49 26.59
CA PHE A 28 -19.59 16.73 26.37
C PHE A 28 -18.75 15.46 26.60
N GLU A 29 -19.03 14.72 27.66
CA GLU A 29 -18.32 13.47 28.00
C GLU A 29 -18.91 12.26 27.24
N ARG A 30 -20.04 12.42 26.54
CA ARG A 30 -20.70 11.34 25.81
C ARG A 30 -19.88 10.94 24.58
N ARG A 31 -19.16 9.83 24.72
CA ARG A 31 -18.58 9.11 23.60
C ARG A 31 -19.68 8.41 22.81
N MET A 32 -19.77 8.69 21.51
CA MET A 32 -20.73 7.99 20.66
C MET A 32 -20.30 6.53 20.48
N PRO A 33 -21.22 5.55 20.57
CA PRO A 33 -20.87 4.13 20.57
C PRO A 33 -20.02 3.68 19.38
N HIS A 34 -20.17 4.31 18.20
CA HIS A 34 -19.37 4.00 17.02
C HIS A 34 -17.88 4.31 17.15
N HIS A 35 -17.47 5.09 18.16
CA HIS A 35 -16.06 5.34 18.42
C HIS A 35 -15.39 4.21 19.22
N ASP A 36 -16.15 3.24 19.74
CA ASP A 36 -15.64 2.10 20.52
C ASP A 36 -14.93 1.04 19.66
N GLY A 37 -14.79 1.28 18.35
CA GLY A 37 -14.04 0.45 17.41
C GLY A 37 -14.80 0.18 16.12
N ILE A 38 -14.12 -0.42 15.13
CA ILE A 38 -14.65 -0.62 13.78
C ILE A 38 -15.96 -1.43 13.77
N LYS A 39 -16.09 -2.40 14.68
CA LYS A 39 -17.31 -3.16 14.90
C LYS A 39 -18.49 -2.27 15.32
N ALA A 40 -18.26 -1.32 16.22
CA ALA A 40 -19.32 -0.44 16.71
C ALA A 40 -19.69 0.62 15.65
N LEU A 41 -18.72 1.06 14.84
CA LEU A 41 -18.96 1.91 13.67
C LEU A 41 -19.83 1.20 12.62
N TRP A 42 -19.47 -0.03 12.27
CA TRP A 42 -20.22 -0.87 11.34
C TRP A 42 -21.67 -1.03 11.80
N GLU A 43 -21.88 -1.49 13.03
CA GLU A 43 -23.21 -1.84 13.54
C GLU A 43 -24.11 -0.62 13.81
N THR A 44 -23.55 0.53 14.20
CA THR A 44 -24.38 1.68 14.62
C THR A 44 -24.48 2.80 13.59
N LYS A 45 -23.62 2.82 12.55
CA LYS A 45 -23.61 3.89 11.54
C LYS A 45 -23.63 3.42 10.10
N TRP A 46 -22.85 2.41 9.72
CA TRP A 46 -22.57 2.15 8.29
C TRP A 46 -23.39 1.02 7.66
N LYS A 47 -23.81 0.02 8.44
CA LYS A 47 -24.58 -1.14 7.96
C LYS A 47 -25.90 -0.78 7.25
N ILE A 48 -26.64 0.21 7.74
CA ILE A 48 -27.93 0.60 7.15
C ILE A 48 -27.76 1.37 5.84
N PRO A 49 -26.92 2.41 5.74
CA PRO A 49 -26.62 3.06 4.46
C PRO A 49 -26.04 2.10 3.42
N CYS A 50 -25.13 1.22 3.84
CA CYS A 50 -24.51 0.20 2.99
C CYS A 50 -25.55 -0.78 2.42
N SER A 51 -26.45 -1.32 3.25
CA SER A 51 -27.52 -2.25 2.82
C SER A 51 -28.60 -1.62 1.92
N LYS A 52 -28.58 -0.30 1.74
CA LYS A 52 -29.58 0.43 0.94
C LYS A 52 -28.99 1.10 -0.31
N GLY A 53 -27.70 0.90 -0.60
CA GLY A 53 -27.03 1.55 -1.73
C GLY A 53 -27.09 3.08 -1.65
N LEU A 54 -27.14 3.62 -0.43
CA LEU A 54 -27.14 5.06 -0.22
C LEU A 54 -25.71 5.57 -0.26
N TYR A 55 -25.54 6.84 -0.63
CA TYR A 55 -24.24 7.51 -0.65
C TYR A 55 -23.42 7.18 0.62
N PRO A 56 -22.15 6.71 0.50
CA PRO A 56 -21.31 6.69 -0.71
C PRO A 56 -21.29 5.38 -1.55
N PHE A 57 -22.16 4.38 -1.33
CA PHE A 57 -22.01 2.99 -1.85
C PHE A 57 -22.80 2.66 -3.13
N HIS A 58 -22.74 3.53 -4.14
CA HIS A 58 -23.70 3.52 -5.26
C HIS A 58 -23.46 2.42 -6.31
N ASP A 59 -22.19 2.05 -6.59
CA ASP A 59 -21.83 1.16 -7.71
C ASP A 59 -20.84 0.03 -7.35
N GLY A 60 -20.61 -0.24 -6.05
CA GLY A 60 -19.76 -1.34 -5.61
C GLY A 60 -20.22 -1.89 -4.25
N HIS A 61 -20.28 -3.22 -4.12
CA HIS A 61 -20.57 -3.88 -2.85
C HIS A 61 -19.26 -4.11 -2.08
N TYR A 62 -19.10 -3.36 -0.99
CA TYR A 62 -18.00 -3.51 -0.02
C TYR A 62 -17.81 -4.97 0.45
N ASP A 63 -18.93 -5.68 0.63
CA ASP A 63 -19.00 -7.06 1.12
C ASP A 63 -18.40 -8.11 0.17
N ASP A 64 -18.20 -7.77 -1.10
CA ASP A 64 -17.64 -8.69 -2.10
C ASP A 64 -16.11 -8.72 -2.08
N PHE A 65 -15.45 -7.71 -1.51
CA PHE A 65 -14.01 -7.51 -1.63
C PHE A 65 -13.27 -7.55 -0.29
N GLU A 66 -13.85 -6.96 0.76
CA GLU A 66 -13.21 -6.87 2.07
C GLU A 66 -12.83 -8.24 2.67
N PRO A 67 -13.70 -9.27 2.69
CA PRO A 67 -13.40 -10.52 3.39
C PRO A 67 -12.33 -11.37 2.69
N ILE A 68 -12.22 -11.28 1.36
CA ILE A 68 -11.26 -12.04 0.56
C ILE A 68 -9.86 -11.47 0.74
N PHE A 69 -9.72 -10.14 0.66
CA PHE A 69 -8.41 -9.50 0.79
C PHE A 69 -7.92 -9.48 2.25
N ALA A 70 -8.79 -9.26 3.24
CA ALA A 70 -8.42 -9.35 4.65
C ALA A 70 -8.02 -10.78 5.08
N HIS A 71 -8.67 -11.81 4.54
CA HIS A 71 -8.37 -13.20 4.84
C HIS A 71 -7.06 -13.69 4.19
N LEU A 72 -6.83 -13.38 2.91
CA LEU A 72 -5.63 -13.82 2.18
C LEU A 72 -4.35 -13.10 2.62
N ILE A 73 -4.44 -11.84 3.06
CA ILE A 73 -3.28 -10.99 3.37
C ILE A 73 -2.89 -11.00 4.86
N ALA A 74 -3.80 -11.24 5.82
CA ALA A 74 -3.43 -11.23 7.23
C ALA A 74 -3.20 -12.63 7.81
N GLN A 75 -4.06 -13.61 7.49
CA GLN A 75 -3.98 -14.94 8.11
C GLN A 75 -2.76 -15.74 7.64
N GLU A 76 -2.38 -15.65 6.37
CA GLU A 76 -1.22 -16.42 5.88
C GLU A 76 0.13 -15.90 6.38
N PHE A 77 0.24 -14.59 6.61
CA PHE A 77 1.42 -13.99 7.20
C PHE A 77 1.52 -14.28 8.69
N LEU A 78 0.41 -14.16 9.42
CA LEU A 78 0.37 -14.49 10.84
C LEU A 78 0.64 -15.97 11.11
N LYS A 79 0.14 -16.89 10.26
CA LYS A 79 0.48 -18.33 10.32
C LYS A 79 1.97 -18.60 10.13
N ARG A 80 2.68 -17.74 9.40
CA ARG A 80 4.14 -17.78 9.20
C ARG A 80 4.92 -17.07 10.33
N GLY A 81 4.22 -16.50 11.31
CA GLY A 81 4.82 -15.75 12.40
C GLY A 81 5.25 -14.33 12.01
N TRP A 82 4.71 -13.78 10.92
CA TRP A 82 5.07 -12.45 10.44
C TRP A 82 4.01 -11.40 10.83
N GLY A 83 4.47 -10.29 11.39
CA GLY A 83 3.64 -9.09 11.55
C GLY A 83 3.37 -8.43 10.20
N VAL A 84 2.15 -7.90 10.02
CA VAL A 84 1.75 -7.23 8.78
C VAL A 84 1.38 -5.79 9.08
N VAL A 85 1.90 -4.88 8.27
CA VAL A 85 1.46 -3.49 8.21
C VAL A 85 0.93 -3.24 6.81
N VAL A 86 -0.32 -2.82 6.71
CA VAL A 86 -0.94 -2.41 5.44
C VAL A 86 -0.71 -0.91 5.28
N VAL A 87 -0.17 -0.52 4.12
CA VAL A 87 0.25 0.85 3.84
C VAL A 87 -0.46 1.31 2.58
N GLU A 88 -1.16 2.42 2.70
CA GLU A 88 -1.79 3.07 1.56
C GLU A 88 -0.74 3.88 0.79
N ILE A 89 -0.75 3.75 -0.53
CA ILE A 89 0.16 4.48 -1.42
C ILE A 89 -0.41 5.87 -1.76
N PRO A 90 0.44 6.86 -2.08
CA PRO A 90 -0.01 8.23 -2.38
C PRO A 90 -1.17 8.29 -3.38
N GLY A 91 -2.15 9.14 -3.07
CA GLY A 91 -3.35 9.34 -3.89
C GLY A 91 -4.39 8.22 -3.78
N THR A 92 -4.27 7.37 -2.76
CA THR A 92 -5.22 6.29 -2.46
C THR A 92 -5.70 6.41 -1.01
N ALA A 93 -7.02 6.32 -0.81
CA ALA A 93 -7.66 6.34 0.52
C ALA A 93 -7.17 7.50 1.42
N ASP A 94 -6.73 7.21 2.64
CA ASP A 94 -6.32 8.19 3.66
C ASP A 94 -4.79 8.43 3.66
N CYS A 95 -4.08 8.01 2.62
CA CYS A 95 -2.63 8.20 2.52
C CYS A 95 -2.28 9.70 2.65
N PRO A 96 -1.48 10.10 3.66
CA PRO A 96 -1.22 11.52 3.93
C PRO A 96 -0.16 12.14 3.02
N ALA A 97 0.49 11.33 2.19
CA ALA A 97 1.54 11.78 1.29
C ALA A 97 0.95 12.51 0.08
N ASP A 98 1.51 13.67 -0.25
CA ASP A 98 1.14 14.42 -1.44
C ASP A 98 1.44 13.60 -2.70
N SER A 99 0.40 13.16 -3.39
CA SER A 99 0.52 12.28 -4.55
C SER A 99 1.01 13.01 -5.81
N ALA A 100 1.00 14.34 -5.81
CA ALA A 100 1.59 15.16 -6.85
C ALA A 100 3.11 15.31 -6.66
N ASP A 101 3.66 15.03 -5.48
CA ASP A 101 5.10 15.10 -5.24
C ASP A 101 5.74 13.71 -5.49
N PRO A 102 6.60 13.55 -6.52
CA PRO A 102 7.23 12.27 -6.82
C PRO A 102 8.13 11.74 -5.70
N ASP A 103 8.60 12.59 -4.79
CA ASP A 103 9.46 12.22 -3.67
C ASP A 103 8.72 12.02 -2.35
N SER A 104 7.41 12.32 -2.30
CA SER A 104 6.58 12.05 -1.12
C SER A 104 6.53 10.57 -0.69
N PRO A 105 6.59 9.56 -1.60
CA PRO A 105 6.56 8.18 -1.17
C PRO A 105 7.77 7.84 -0.30
N ASP A 106 8.94 8.41 -0.57
CA ASP A 106 10.13 8.10 0.22
C ASP A 106 10.01 8.60 1.66
N ARG A 107 9.40 9.77 1.85
CA ARG A 107 9.12 10.33 3.18
C ARG A 107 8.05 9.53 3.91
N LEU A 108 7.04 9.05 3.19
CA LEU A 108 6.03 8.13 3.73
C LEU A 108 6.67 6.83 4.24
N TRP A 109 7.51 6.19 3.42
CA TRP A 109 8.23 4.96 3.79
C TRP A 109 9.19 5.17 4.95
N SER A 110 9.94 6.28 4.97
CA SER A 110 10.81 6.63 6.10
C SER A 110 10.00 6.79 7.39
N SER A 111 8.90 7.53 7.35
CA SER A 111 8.02 7.76 8.52
C SER A 111 7.41 6.46 9.05
N LEU A 112 6.96 5.59 8.13
CA LEU A 112 6.42 4.27 8.48
C LEU A 112 7.48 3.42 9.19
N LEU A 113 8.66 3.27 8.59
CA LEU A 113 9.72 2.43 9.14
C LEU A 113 10.26 2.98 10.46
N ASP A 114 10.25 4.30 10.65
CA ASP A 114 10.61 4.94 11.93
C ASP A 114 9.56 4.64 13.00
N TRP A 115 8.28 4.74 12.68
CA TRP A 115 7.19 4.33 13.57
C TRP A 115 7.29 2.85 13.94
N MET A 116 7.51 1.96 12.97
CA MET A 116 7.69 0.52 13.21
C MET A 116 8.85 0.25 14.19
N GLY A 117 9.95 1.00 14.08
CA GLY A 117 11.06 0.91 15.02
C GLY A 117 10.71 1.43 16.41
N ALA A 118 9.95 2.53 16.49
CA ALA A 118 9.56 3.16 17.75
C ALA A 118 8.58 2.34 18.58
N VAL A 119 7.66 1.59 17.94
CA VAL A 119 6.69 0.73 18.66
C VAL A 119 7.34 -0.51 19.30
N GLY A 120 8.52 -0.92 18.82
CA GLY A 120 9.39 -1.88 19.51
C GLY A 120 8.96 -3.35 19.48
N PHE A 121 7.88 -3.72 18.78
CA PHE A 121 7.42 -5.12 18.67
C PHE A 121 7.70 -5.78 17.31
N PHE A 122 8.24 -5.03 16.34
CA PHE A 122 8.68 -5.58 15.06
C PHE A 122 10.17 -5.94 15.10
N ASP A 123 10.54 -7.05 14.46
CA ASP A 123 11.93 -7.35 14.15
C ASP A 123 12.39 -6.50 12.95
N MET A 124 13.00 -5.37 13.26
CA MET A 124 13.44 -4.40 12.25
C MET A 124 14.61 -4.88 11.38
N ALA A 125 15.24 -6.02 11.70
CA ALA A 125 16.27 -6.61 10.84
C ALA A 125 15.67 -7.41 9.66
N ARG A 126 14.39 -7.81 9.78
CA ARG A 126 13.68 -8.71 8.85
C ARG A 126 12.41 -8.06 8.32
N LEU A 127 12.57 -6.97 7.57
CA LEU A 127 11.44 -6.26 6.95
C LEU A 127 11.36 -6.54 5.45
N MET A 128 10.16 -6.79 4.96
CA MET A 128 9.88 -6.92 3.54
C MET A 128 8.73 -5.99 3.14
N ALA A 129 8.71 -5.59 1.87
CA ALA A 129 7.60 -4.84 1.28
C ALA A 129 6.99 -5.63 0.12
N TRP A 130 5.66 -5.67 0.03
CA TRP A 130 4.96 -6.26 -1.12
C TRP A 130 4.00 -5.23 -1.71
N GLY A 131 4.30 -4.79 -2.93
CA GLY A 131 3.46 -3.91 -3.71
C GLY A 131 2.59 -4.69 -4.69
N LEU A 132 1.28 -4.51 -4.59
CA LEU A 132 0.27 -5.12 -5.46
C LEU A 132 -0.27 -4.07 -6.44
N SER A 133 -0.41 -4.43 -7.72
CA SER A 133 -0.92 -3.54 -8.79
C SER A 133 -0.12 -2.23 -8.83
N SER A 134 -0.75 -1.06 -8.76
CA SER A 134 -0.03 0.23 -8.68
C SER A 134 0.92 0.34 -7.47
N GLY A 135 0.77 -0.52 -6.46
CA GLY A 135 1.73 -0.70 -5.38
C GLY A 135 3.10 -1.22 -5.85
N GLY A 136 3.16 -1.94 -6.98
CA GLY A 136 4.39 -2.44 -7.59
C GLY A 136 5.40 -1.33 -7.89
N TYR A 137 4.95 -0.20 -8.41
CA TYR A 137 5.77 1.02 -8.56
C TYR A 137 6.48 1.41 -7.26
N TYR A 138 5.72 1.50 -6.17
CA TYR A 138 6.23 1.93 -4.87
C TYR A 138 7.13 0.88 -4.23
N ALA A 139 6.88 -0.41 -4.47
CA ALA A 139 7.77 -1.49 -4.04
C ALA A 139 9.11 -1.46 -4.77
N VAL A 140 9.11 -1.19 -6.09
CA VAL A 140 10.36 -0.94 -6.83
C VAL A 140 11.08 0.27 -6.25
N ARG A 141 10.40 1.41 -6.10
CA ARG A 141 11.03 2.62 -5.54
C ARG A 141 11.63 2.37 -4.16
N ALA A 142 10.87 1.78 -3.23
CA ALA A 142 11.34 1.47 -1.88
C ALA A 142 12.51 0.47 -1.86
N ALA A 143 12.53 -0.49 -2.81
CA ALA A 143 13.64 -1.42 -2.93
C ALA A 143 14.98 -0.73 -3.18
N HIS A 144 14.97 0.43 -3.84
CA HIS A 144 16.14 1.25 -4.10
C HIS A 144 16.35 2.27 -2.97
N THR A 145 15.35 3.11 -2.68
CA THR A 145 15.49 4.26 -1.77
C THR A 145 15.63 3.84 -0.29
N HIS A 146 15.12 2.67 0.08
CA HIS A 146 15.16 2.13 1.44
C HIS A 146 15.90 0.80 1.53
N ARG A 147 16.80 0.51 0.56
CA ARG A 147 17.50 -0.79 0.44
C ARG A 147 18.20 -1.26 1.72
N ALA A 148 18.70 -0.33 2.55
CA ALA A 148 19.40 -0.66 3.79
C ALA A 148 18.46 -1.09 4.93
N ARG A 149 17.17 -0.72 4.84
CA ARG A 149 16.15 -1.01 5.85
C ARG A 149 15.25 -2.19 5.48
N LEU A 150 15.32 -2.67 4.24
CA LEU A 150 14.48 -3.75 3.71
C LEU A 150 15.32 -4.97 3.33
N ALA A 151 14.91 -6.16 3.78
CA ALA A 151 15.49 -7.44 3.40
C ALA A 151 15.11 -7.87 1.98
N GLY A 152 13.94 -7.45 1.50
CA GLY A 152 13.52 -7.67 0.12
C GLY A 152 12.18 -6.99 -0.20
N CYS A 153 11.91 -6.84 -1.48
CA CYS A 153 10.65 -6.29 -1.99
C CYS A 153 10.06 -7.21 -3.05
N VAL A 154 8.73 -7.31 -3.07
CA VAL A 154 7.96 -7.94 -4.15
C VAL A 154 7.23 -6.83 -4.88
N ALA A 155 7.49 -6.67 -6.18
CA ALA A 155 6.75 -5.77 -7.04
C ALA A 155 5.87 -6.60 -7.99
N GLN A 156 4.58 -6.64 -7.72
CA GLN A 156 3.60 -7.40 -8.51
C GLN A 156 2.76 -6.44 -9.36
N GLY A 157 3.02 -6.40 -10.67
CA GLY A 157 2.51 -5.36 -11.57
C GLY A 157 3.35 -4.07 -11.54
N ALA A 158 4.62 -4.16 -11.92
CA ALA A 158 5.62 -3.10 -11.69
C ALA A 158 5.59 -1.95 -12.72
N GLY A 159 4.47 -1.25 -12.90
CA GLY A 159 4.39 -0.10 -13.82
C GLY A 159 5.28 1.07 -13.38
N CYS A 160 6.42 1.30 -14.04
CA CYS A 160 7.48 2.20 -13.54
C CYS A 160 8.13 3.13 -14.57
N HIS A 161 7.93 2.88 -15.87
CA HIS A 161 8.38 3.76 -16.93
C HIS A 161 7.41 3.76 -18.12
N TYR A 162 7.29 2.63 -18.84
CA TYR A 162 6.41 2.48 -20.00
C TYR A 162 4.94 2.60 -19.63
N PHE A 163 4.56 2.27 -18.40
CA PHE A 163 3.24 2.56 -17.84
C PHE A 163 2.83 4.04 -17.99
N TYR A 164 3.80 4.97 -17.94
CA TYR A 164 3.57 6.40 -18.09
C TYR A 164 3.74 6.91 -19.52
N ASP A 165 4.14 6.04 -20.46
CA ASP A 165 4.38 6.42 -21.85
C ASP A 165 3.07 6.88 -22.53
N ARG A 166 3.16 7.92 -23.35
CA ARG A 166 2.00 8.49 -24.04
C ARG A 166 1.29 7.45 -24.92
N GLN A 167 2.02 6.63 -25.65
CA GLN A 167 1.45 5.62 -26.56
C GLN A 167 0.72 4.53 -25.77
N TRP A 168 1.27 4.13 -24.61
CA TRP A 168 0.58 3.23 -23.69
C TRP A 168 -0.70 3.86 -23.15
N LEU A 169 -0.63 5.07 -22.59
CA LEU A 169 -1.75 5.76 -21.97
C LEU A 169 -2.89 6.13 -22.95
N ASP A 170 -2.60 6.28 -24.24
CA ASP A 170 -3.60 6.48 -25.28
C ASP A 170 -4.40 5.19 -25.61
N ARG A 171 -3.92 4.02 -25.18
CA ARG A 171 -4.52 2.70 -25.49
C ARG A 171 -4.98 1.91 -24.27
N ALA A 172 -4.39 2.14 -23.10
CA ALA A 172 -4.63 1.36 -21.88
C ALA A 172 -6.11 1.27 -21.47
N ASP A 173 -6.90 2.33 -21.73
CA ASP A 173 -8.34 2.30 -21.51
C ASP A 173 -9.01 1.25 -22.42
N GLY A 174 -9.56 0.20 -21.81
CA GLY A 174 -10.24 -0.89 -22.52
C GLY A 174 -9.39 -2.14 -22.77
N HIS A 175 -8.15 -2.18 -22.28
CA HIS A 175 -7.33 -3.40 -22.34
C HIS A 175 -7.86 -4.51 -21.43
N GLU A 176 -8.22 -4.18 -20.18
CA GLU A 176 -8.62 -5.20 -19.20
C GLU A 176 -9.84 -4.78 -18.37
N TYR A 177 -9.85 -3.56 -17.83
CA TYR A 177 -11.01 -3.07 -17.07
C TYR A 177 -12.20 -2.69 -17.97
N PRO A 178 -13.44 -2.92 -17.49
CA PRO A 178 -14.65 -2.52 -18.22
C PRO A 178 -14.93 -1.01 -18.15
N PHE A 179 -14.09 -0.25 -17.45
CA PHE A 179 -14.15 1.20 -17.31
C PHE A 179 -12.80 1.84 -17.62
N LYS A 180 -12.81 3.16 -17.84
CA LYS A 180 -11.58 3.93 -18.10
C LYS A 180 -10.78 4.11 -16.83
N LEU A 181 -9.51 3.72 -16.87
CA LEU A 181 -8.58 3.88 -15.76
C LEU A 181 -7.93 5.27 -15.76
N SER A 182 -7.79 5.88 -16.94
CA SER A 182 -7.05 7.13 -17.11
C SER A 182 -7.52 8.31 -16.24
N PRO A 183 -8.83 8.56 -15.98
CA PRO A 183 -9.23 9.68 -15.14
C PRO A 183 -8.82 9.49 -13.68
N ALA A 184 -8.94 8.26 -13.16
CA ALA A 184 -8.54 7.92 -11.81
C ALA A 184 -7.01 8.05 -11.64
N MET A 185 -6.23 7.63 -12.63
CA MET A 185 -4.77 7.74 -12.59
C MET A 185 -4.29 9.19 -12.69
N ALA A 186 -4.94 10.03 -13.50
CA ALA A 186 -4.64 11.46 -13.56
C ALA A 186 -4.89 12.15 -12.20
N MET A 187 -6.07 11.90 -11.61
CA MET A 187 -6.41 12.41 -10.27
C MET A 187 -5.41 11.92 -9.22
N LYS A 188 -5.12 10.61 -9.20
CA LYS A 188 -4.16 10.00 -8.26
C LYS A 188 -2.80 10.68 -8.33
N HIS A 189 -2.29 11.03 -9.51
CA HIS A 189 -0.98 11.67 -9.66
C HIS A 189 -1.02 13.21 -9.60
N GLY A 190 -2.17 13.79 -9.22
CA GLY A 190 -2.32 15.23 -9.03
C GLY A 190 -2.33 16.03 -10.33
N PHE A 191 -2.83 15.46 -11.42
CA PHE A 191 -3.03 16.18 -12.69
C PHE A 191 -4.49 16.62 -12.84
N ASP A 192 -4.68 17.84 -13.35
CA ASP A 192 -6.00 18.43 -13.55
C ASP A 192 -6.79 17.79 -14.71
N SER A 193 -6.12 17.05 -15.60
CA SER A 193 -6.75 16.37 -16.73
C SER A 193 -5.97 15.14 -17.19
N VAL A 194 -6.67 14.25 -17.89
CA VAL A 194 -6.07 13.07 -18.54
C VAL A 194 -5.02 13.46 -19.57
N GLU A 195 -5.22 14.54 -20.33
CA GLU A 195 -4.22 14.99 -21.30
C GLU A 195 -2.97 15.54 -20.62
N ALA A 196 -3.11 16.33 -19.56
CA ALA A 196 -1.95 16.79 -18.78
C ALA A 196 -1.17 15.60 -18.17
N TYR A 197 -1.87 14.57 -17.70
CA TYR A 197 -1.26 13.33 -17.23
C TYR A 197 -0.48 12.63 -18.36
N ARG A 198 -1.09 12.46 -19.53
CA ARG A 198 -0.46 11.84 -20.71
C ARG A 198 0.79 12.58 -21.21
N GLU A 199 0.84 13.90 -21.05
CA GLU A 199 1.98 14.72 -21.46
C GLU A 199 3.11 14.77 -20.42
N GLY A 200 2.75 14.77 -19.13
CA GLY A 200 3.69 15.08 -18.05
C GLY A 200 4.08 13.94 -17.14
N ALA A 201 3.32 12.83 -17.11
CA ALA A 201 3.50 11.79 -16.09
C ALA A 201 4.84 11.07 -16.20
N GLN A 202 5.27 10.69 -17.40
CA GLN A 202 6.52 9.95 -17.59
C GLN A 202 7.73 10.73 -17.05
N LYS A 203 7.84 12.00 -17.45
CA LYS A 203 8.90 12.89 -16.98
C LYS A 203 8.91 13.09 -15.47
N LYS A 204 7.73 13.10 -14.86
CA LYS A 204 7.58 13.39 -13.43
C LYS A 204 7.75 12.17 -12.54
N PHE A 205 7.28 11.01 -12.98
CA PHE A 205 7.14 9.82 -12.14
C PHE A 205 7.93 8.61 -12.62
N SER A 206 8.52 8.61 -13.82
CA SER A 206 9.31 7.46 -14.25
C SER A 206 10.51 7.22 -13.33
N LEU A 207 10.62 6.00 -12.81
CA LEU A 207 11.78 5.59 -12.00
C LEU A 207 13.06 5.51 -12.84
N LEU A 208 12.93 5.34 -14.15
CA LEU A 208 14.04 5.38 -15.10
C LEU A 208 14.52 6.83 -15.30
N GLU A 209 13.62 7.76 -15.65
CA GLU A 209 14.01 9.15 -15.91
C GLU A 209 14.54 9.88 -14.66
N THR A 210 14.03 9.50 -13.48
CA THR A 210 14.52 10.02 -12.19
C THR A 210 15.85 9.39 -11.74
N GLY A 211 16.36 8.39 -12.47
CA GLY A 211 17.62 7.70 -12.15
C GLY A 211 17.56 6.79 -10.94
N ILE A 212 16.36 6.49 -10.41
CA ILE A 212 16.18 5.61 -9.25
C ILE A 212 16.55 4.18 -9.62
N LEU A 213 16.18 3.72 -10.82
CA LEU A 213 16.46 2.34 -11.27
C LEU A 213 17.96 2.04 -11.39
N ASP A 214 18.80 3.06 -11.64
CA ASP A 214 20.25 2.90 -11.74
C ASP A 214 20.94 2.75 -10.38
N GLN A 215 20.25 3.05 -9.28
CA GLN A 215 20.77 2.87 -7.93
C GLN A 215 20.79 1.38 -7.53
N PRO A 216 21.64 0.96 -6.57
CA PRO A 216 21.55 -0.38 -6.00
C PRO A 216 20.21 -0.61 -5.31
N SER A 217 19.66 -1.82 -5.40
CA SER A 217 18.43 -2.22 -4.71
C SER A 217 18.70 -3.24 -3.61
N THR A 218 17.71 -3.49 -2.75
CA THR A 218 17.62 -4.75 -1.99
C THR A 218 17.21 -5.90 -2.93
N ARG A 219 17.05 -7.12 -2.41
CA ARG A 219 16.48 -8.22 -3.21
C ARG A 219 15.10 -7.83 -3.72
N LEU A 220 14.86 -7.93 -5.01
CA LEU A 220 13.62 -7.49 -5.64
C LEU A 220 13.07 -8.61 -6.53
N LEU A 221 11.88 -9.10 -6.18
CA LEU A 221 11.12 -10.06 -6.97
C LEU A 221 10.09 -9.32 -7.82
N LEU A 222 10.16 -9.51 -9.13
CA LEU A 222 9.21 -9.00 -10.10
C LEU A 222 8.18 -10.08 -10.44
N VAL A 223 6.90 -9.77 -10.32
CA VAL A 223 5.81 -10.72 -10.60
C VAL A 223 4.79 -10.08 -11.51
N ASN A 224 4.49 -10.72 -12.64
CA ASN A 224 3.39 -10.25 -13.48
C ASN A 224 2.87 -11.31 -14.46
N GLY A 225 1.70 -11.06 -15.05
CA GLY A 225 1.26 -11.76 -16.25
C GLY A 225 1.90 -11.15 -17.50
N THR A 226 2.18 -11.96 -18.51
CA THR A 226 2.79 -11.47 -19.77
C THR A 226 1.79 -10.73 -20.67
N LEU A 227 0.49 -10.83 -20.38
CA LEU A 227 -0.59 -10.12 -21.08
C LEU A 227 -1.30 -9.12 -20.16
N ASP A 228 -0.61 -8.59 -19.15
CA ASP A 228 -1.14 -7.57 -18.25
C ASP A 228 -1.54 -6.31 -19.06
N GLY A 229 -2.85 -6.03 -19.10
CA GLY A 229 -3.39 -4.90 -19.86
C GLY A 229 -3.28 -3.56 -19.13
N LEU A 230 -2.92 -3.57 -17.85
CA LEU A 230 -2.86 -2.39 -16.99
C LEU A 230 -1.42 -1.92 -16.75
N MET A 231 -0.51 -2.86 -16.49
CA MET A 231 0.91 -2.62 -16.24
C MET A 231 1.74 -3.38 -17.28
N PRO A 232 2.38 -2.71 -18.25
CA PRO A 232 3.09 -3.38 -19.33
C PRO A 232 4.19 -4.28 -18.78
N ILE A 233 4.30 -5.51 -19.30
CA ILE A 233 5.34 -6.46 -18.86
C ILE A 233 6.75 -5.93 -19.14
N GLU A 234 6.88 -5.07 -20.15
CA GLU A 234 8.09 -4.36 -20.55
C GLU A 234 8.69 -3.57 -19.39
N ASP A 235 7.87 -3.01 -18.51
CA ASP A 235 8.38 -2.35 -17.31
C ASP A 235 9.11 -3.34 -16.40
N SER A 236 8.56 -4.54 -16.19
CA SER A 236 9.22 -5.57 -15.38
C SER A 236 10.48 -6.13 -16.05
N VAL A 237 10.51 -6.23 -17.38
CA VAL A 237 11.66 -6.75 -18.12
C VAL A 237 12.81 -5.75 -18.15
N MET A 238 12.52 -4.47 -18.40
CA MET A 238 13.53 -3.40 -18.47
C MET A 238 14.33 -3.28 -17.16
N LEU A 239 13.71 -3.57 -16.02
CA LEU A 239 14.37 -3.52 -14.71
C LEU A 239 15.64 -4.39 -14.59
N PHE A 240 15.80 -5.41 -15.43
CA PHE A 240 17.01 -6.26 -15.47
C PHE A 240 18.23 -5.57 -16.09
N GLU A 241 18.04 -4.47 -16.80
CA GLU A 241 19.11 -3.68 -17.44
C GLU A 241 19.70 -2.63 -16.47
N HIS A 242 19.08 -2.41 -15.31
CA HIS A 242 19.39 -1.32 -14.38
C HIS A 242 19.68 -1.79 -12.94
N GLY A 243 20.60 -1.10 -12.26
CA GLY A 243 20.86 -1.26 -10.84
C GLY A 243 21.41 -2.64 -10.44
N SER A 244 20.96 -3.16 -9.29
CA SER A 244 21.35 -4.50 -8.81
C SER A 244 20.60 -5.62 -9.55
N PRO A 245 21.16 -6.84 -9.64
CA PRO A 245 20.46 -8.01 -10.17
C PRO A 245 19.12 -8.25 -9.46
N LYS A 246 18.13 -8.70 -10.22
CA LYS A 246 16.75 -8.91 -9.76
C LYS A 246 16.33 -10.36 -10.00
N GLU A 247 15.20 -10.72 -9.42
CA GLU A 247 14.56 -12.02 -9.57
C GLU A 247 13.18 -11.80 -10.21
N ALA A 248 12.69 -12.74 -11.01
CA ALA A 248 11.36 -12.62 -11.59
C ALA A 248 10.61 -13.95 -11.66
N ARG A 249 9.29 -13.84 -11.59
CA ARG A 249 8.35 -14.88 -11.97
C ARG A 249 7.24 -14.27 -12.83
N PHE A 250 7.30 -14.56 -14.12
CA PHE A 250 6.25 -14.15 -15.06
C PHE A 250 5.35 -15.33 -15.43
N PHE A 251 4.07 -15.04 -15.64
CA PHE A 251 3.04 -16.02 -15.96
C PHE A 251 2.59 -15.81 -17.41
N THR A 252 3.01 -16.73 -18.29
CA THR A 252 2.64 -16.71 -19.70
C THR A 252 1.13 -16.74 -19.86
N ASP A 253 0.62 -15.89 -20.75
CA ASP A 253 -0.79 -15.70 -21.11
C ASP A 253 -1.69 -15.24 -19.95
N ALA A 254 -1.13 -14.96 -18.77
CA ALA A 254 -1.88 -14.38 -17.66
C ALA A 254 -2.01 -12.87 -17.82
N LEU A 255 -3.13 -12.35 -17.31
CA LEU A 255 -3.47 -10.94 -17.27
C LEU A 255 -2.85 -10.25 -16.04
N HIS A 256 -3.42 -9.12 -15.62
CA HIS A 256 -2.91 -8.31 -14.53
C HIS A 256 -2.48 -9.11 -13.30
N MET A 257 -1.27 -8.81 -12.81
CA MET A 257 -0.65 -9.42 -11.62
C MET A 257 -0.37 -10.92 -11.70
N GLY A 258 -0.62 -11.60 -12.83
CA GLY A 258 -0.40 -13.04 -12.96
C GLY A 258 -1.35 -13.90 -12.11
N TYR A 259 -2.49 -13.34 -11.69
CA TYR A 259 -3.49 -14.08 -10.91
C TYR A 259 -4.22 -15.14 -11.75
N PRO A 260 -4.68 -16.24 -11.11
CA PRO A 260 -4.59 -16.56 -9.68
C PRO A 260 -3.25 -17.18 -9.24
N LYS A 261 -2.34 -17.51 -10.16
CA LYS A 261 -1.16 -18.37 -9.91
C LYS A 261 -0.01 -17.68 -9.17
N ALA A 262 0.01 -16.35 -9.13
CA ALA A 262 1.11 -15.56 -8.57
C ALA A 262 1.50 -15.92 -7.12
N ASN A 263 0.51 -16.19 -6.26
CA ASN A 263 0.74 -16.44 -4.84
C ASN A 263 1.65 -17.66 -4.56
N GLU A 264 1.59 -18.69 -5.42
CA GLU A 264 2.42 -19.89 -5.28
C GLU A 264 3.92 -19.61 -5.45
N ALA A 265 4.28 -18.53 -6.12
CA ALA A 265 5.67 -18.11 -6.31
C ALA A 265 6.13 -17.08 -5.27
N VAL A 266 5.23 -16.21 -4.82
CA VAL A 266 5.58 -15.11 -3.90
C VAL A 266 5.93 -15.64 -2.51
N TYR A 267 5.08 -16.48 -1.91
CA TYR A 267 5.30 -16.91 -0.53
C TYR A 267 6.62 -17.68 -0.31
N PRO A 268 6.98 -18.69 -1.13
CA PRO A 268 8.26 -19.38 -0.96
C PRO A 268 9.47 -18.45 -1.11
N TRP A 269 9.37 -17.45 -1.99
CA TRP A 269 10.43 -16.45 -2.12
C TRP A 269 10.56 -15.59 -0.86
N MET A 270 9.43 -15.11 -0.31
CA MET A 270 9.42 -14.36 0.95
C MET A 270 10.00 -15.17 2.10
N GLU A 271 9.63 -16.44 2.22
CA GLU A 271 10.18 -17.36 3.23
C GLU A 271 11.70 -17.51 3.08
N SER A 272 12.20 -17.62 1.84
CA SER A 272 13.64 -17.69 1.58
C SER A 272 14.40 -16.43 2.00
N VAL A 273 13.81 -15.25 1.78
CA VAL A 273 14.41 -13.96 2.17
C VAL A 273 14.44 -13.86 3.69
N MET A 274 13.32 -14.16 4.35
CA MET A 274 13.18 -14.09 5.80
C MET A 274 14.08 -15.08 6.55
N ALA A 275 14.40 -16.23 5.94
CA ALA A 275 15.31 -17.23 6.50
C ALA A 275 16.80 -16.87 6.35
N SER A 276 17.16 -15.95 5.45
CA SER A 276 18.55 -15.63 5.11
C SER A 276 19.24 -14.62 6.05
N LYS A 277 18.54 -14.12 7.08
CA LYS A 277 19.03 -13.12 8.04
C LYS A 277 18.88 -13.51 9.51
#